data_AF-A0AAV9GU45-F1
#
_entry.id   AF-A0AAV9GU45-F1
#
_cell.length_a   1.000
_cell.length_b   1.000
_cell.length_c   1.000
_cell.angle_alpha   90.00
_cell.angle_beta   90.00
_cell.angle_gamma   90.00
#
_symmetry.space_group_name_H-M   'P 1'
#
loop_
_entity.id
_entity.type
_entity.pdbx_description
1 polymer ?
#
loop_
_entity_poly.entity_id
_entity_poly.type
_entity_poly.pdbx_seq_one_letter_code
_entity_poly.pdbx_strand_id
1 'polypeptide(L)' 'MVIGRDGTVSRIANWNEMCDLERQNTLRILGKRNQLRLANLRGENSQESTAPKAE' A
#
# COMPACT_ATOMS: atom_id res chain seq x y z
N MET A 1 7.78 1.64 1.56
CA MET A 1 6.49 1.44 2.25
C MET A 1 5.60 0.55 1.41
N VAL A 2 4.92 -0.42 2.02
CA VAL A 2 4.05 -1.40 1.38
C VAL A 2 2.63 -1.13 1.84
N ILE A 3 1.69 -1.05 0.90
CA ILE A 3 0.27 -0.85 1.22
C ILE A 3 -0.40 -2.22 1.29
N GLY A 4 -1.06 -2.52 2.41
CA GLY A 4 -1.88 -3.70 2.61
C GLY A 4 -3.20 -3.65 1.84
N ARG A 5 -3.93 -4.76 1.78
CA ARG A 5 -5.28 -4.77 1.18
C ARG A 5 -6.33 -4.12 2.09
N ASP A 6 -6.05 -4.15 3.38
CA ASP A 6 -6.77 -3.52 4.49
C ASP A 6 -6.44 -2.03 4.67
N GLY A 7 -5.61 -1.46 3.78
CA GLY A 7 -5.18 -0.06 3.86
C GLY A 7 -4.03 0.22 4.84
N THR A 8 -3.51 -0.79 5.52
CA THR A 8 -2.36 -0.61 6.42
C THR A 8 -1.07 -0.29 5.65
N VAL A 9 -0.13 0.40 6.31
CA VAL A 9 1.18 0.72 5.72
C VAL A 9 2.29 0.04 6.52
N SER A 10 3.03 -0.83 5.85
CA SER A 10 4.13 -1.61 6.46
C SER A 10 5.48 -1.26 5.83
N ARG A 11 6.56 -1.46 6.61
CA ARG A 11 7.94 -1.35 6.12
C ARG A 11 8.44 -2.74 5.67
N ILE A 12 9.35 -2.76 4.69
CA ILE A 12 10.03 -3.98 4.26
C ILE A 12 11.14 -4.25 5.28
N ALA A 13 11.02 -5.35 6.05
CA ALA A 13 11.95 -5.66 7.14
C ALA A 13 13.37 -5.96 6.64
N ASN A 14 13.50 -6.70 5.54
CA ASN A 14 14.76 -7.12 4.94
C ASN A 14 15.34 -6.12 3.94
N TRP A 15 14.87 -4.86 3.91
CA TRP A 15 15.28 -3.88 2.89
C TRP A 15 16.79 -3.65 2.83
N ASN A 16 17.44 -3.66 3.99
CA ASN A 16 18.89 -3.44 4.12
C ASN A 16 19.71 -4.63 3.61
N GLU A 17 19.11 -5.82 3.56
CA GLU A 17 19.76 -7.06 3.11
C GLU A 17 19.64 -7.24 1.59
N MET A 18 18.76 -6.48 0.92
CA MET A 18 18.54 -6.57 -0.53
C MET A 18 19.66 -5.88 -1.31
N CYS A 19 20.12 -6.51 -2.39
CA CYS A 19 21.03 -5.91 -3.36
C CYS A 19 20.32 -4.82 -4.19
N ASP A 20 21.08 -3.91 -4.81
CA ASP A 20 20.54 -2.83 -5.65
C ASP A 20 19.57 -3.32 -6.74
N LEU A 21 19.89 -4.45 -7.38
CA LEU A 21 19.03 -5.04 -8.41
C LEU A 21 17.68 -5.51 -7.82
N GLU A 22 17.69 -6.09 -6.63
CA GLU A 22 16.50 -6.55 -5.93
C GLU A 22 15.66 -5.37 -5.43
N ARG A 23 16.32 -4.31 -4.92
CA ARG A 23 15.68 -3.06 -4.53
C ARG A 23 14.97 -2.40 -5.70
N GLN A 24 15.62 -2.30 -6.86
CA GLN A 24 15.03 -1.72 -8.07
C GLN A 24 13.81 -2.50 -8.56
N ASN A 25 13.92 -3.83 -8.64
CA ASN A 25 12.79 -4.68 -9.01
C ASN A 25 11.64 -4.57 -8.01
N THR A 26 11.97 -4.53 -6.72
CA THR A 26 10.98 -4.37 -5.65
C THR A 26 10.26 -3.04 -5.78
N LEU A 27 10.96 -1.92 -5.97
CA LEU A 27 10.32 -0.61 -6.15
C LEU A 27 9.42 -0.58 -7.39
N ARG A 28 9.87 -1.16 -8.50
CA ARG A 28 9.09 -1.22 -9.75
C ARG A 28 7.76 -1.96 -9.58
N ILE A 29 7.79 -3.14 -8.95
CA ILE A 29 6.59 -3.96 -8.74
C ILE A 29 5.73 -3.36 -7.62
N LEU A 30 6.35 -2.91 -6.55
CA LEU A 30 5.66 -2.35 -5.39
C LEU A 30 4.93 -1.05 -5.73
N GLY A 31 5.51 -0.18 -6.55
CA GLY A 31 4.85 1.03 -7.03
C GLY A 31 3.53 0.71 -7.74
N LYS A 32 3.54 -0.25 -8.68
CA LYS A 32 2.34 -0.70 -9.39
C LYS A 32 1.29 -1.31 -8.44
N ARG A 33 1.73 -2.17 -7.52
CA ARG A 33 0.83 -2.82 -6.55
C ARG A 33 0.21 -1.82 -5.58
N ASN A 34 0.99 -0.87 -5.10
CA ASN A 34 0.52 0.19 -4.20
C ASN A 34 -0.48 1.11 -4.90
N GLN A 35 -0.23 1.48 -6.17
CA GLN A 35 -1.17 2.27 -6.96
C GLN A 35 -2.50 1.56 -7.16
N LEU A 36 -2.48 0.27 -7.53
CA LEU A 36 -3.70 -0.54 -7.68
C LEU A 36 -4.47 -0.67 -6.36
N ARG A 37 -3.76 -0.95 -5.26
CA ARG A 37 -4.38 -1.04 -3.93
C ARG A 37 -4.98 0.30 -3.50
N LEU A 38 -4.30 1.42 -3.74
CA LEU A 38 -4.82 2.75 -3.46
C LEU A 38 -6.02 3.11 -4.35
N ALA A 39 -6.02 2.69 -5.61
CA ALA A 39 -7.17 2.89 -6.50
C ALA A 39 -8.40 2.12 -5.99
N ASN A 40 -8.22 0.86 -5.59
CA ASN A 40 -9.28 0.05 -5.00
C ASN A 40 -9.79 0.67 -3.69
N LEU A 41 -8.88 0.98 -2.76
CA LEU A 41 -9.24 1.59 -1.47
C LEU A 41 -9.95 2.95 -1.63
N ARG A 42 -9.61 3.75 -2.66
CA ARG A 42 -10.32 5.01 -2.96
C ARG A 42 -11.68 4.79 -3.62
N GLY A 43 -11.80 3.76 -4.46
CA GLY A 43 -13.09 3.33 -5.00
C GLY A 43 -14.03 2.81 -3.91
N GLU A 44 -13.49 2.06 -2.95
CA GLU A 44 -14.21 1.55 -1.77
C GLU A 44 -14.52 2.67 -0.76
N ASN A 45 -13.57 3.58 -0.46
CA ASN A 45 -13.81 4.72 0.44
C ASN A 45 -14.81 5.76 -0.09
N SER A 46 -15.08 5.79 -1.40
CA SER A 46 -16.15 6.64 -1.96
C SER A 46 -17.55 6.14 -1.58
N GLN A 47 -17.67 4.91 -1.07
CA GLN A 47 -18.92 4.37 -0.50
C GLN A 47 -18.95 4.41 1.04
N GLU A 48 -17.82 4.70 1.70
CA GLU A 48 -17.66 4.59 3.17
C GLU A 48 -17.17 5.91 3.80
N SER A 49 -17.64 7.06 3.31
CA SER A 49 -17.45 8.38 3.96
C SER A 49 -18.75 9.00 4.50
N THR A 50 -19.82 8.21 4.63
CA THR A 50 -21.06 8.60 5.32
C THR A 50 -21.26 7.77 6.59
N ALA A 51 -20.41 7.95 7.60
CA ALA A 51 -20.76 7.58 8.97
C ALA A 51 -19.91 8.36 9.99
N PRO A 52 -20.47 9.36 10.68
CA PRO A 52 -19.88 9.85 11.92
C PRO A 52 -20.24 8.84 13.01
N LYS A 53 -19.26 8.15 13.61
CA LYS A 53 -19.49 7.54 14.93
C LYS A 53 -19.17 8.59 15.99
N ALA A 54 -20.20 9.36 16.33
CA ALA A 54 -20.39 9.83 17.68
C ALA A 54 -20.81 8.61 18.53
N GLU A 55 -20.08 8.34 19.61
CA GLU A 55 -20.61 8.08 20.96
C GLU A 55 -19.45 8.02 21.96
#